data_AF-A0A535E235-F1
#
_entry.id   AF-A0A535E235-F1
#
_cell.length_a   1.000
_cell.length_b   1.000
_cell.length_c   1.000
_cell.angle_alpha   90.00
_cell.angle_beta   90.00
_cell.angle_gamma   90.00
#
_symmetry.space_group_name_H-M   'P 1'
#
loop_
_entity.id
_entity.type
_entity.pdbx_description
1 polymer ?
#
loop_
_entity_poly.entity_id
_entity_poly.type
_entity_poly.pdbx_seq_one_letter_code
_entity_poly.pdbx_strand_id
1 'polypeptide(L)'
;MTLGTRSVLFGAHQFAIHPWFVAAAWWRLYGFPWDPRLWLAFAIHDLGYVGKPNMDGAEGETHPVWAARLMGRLFGPRWHDFCLLHSRFYAKTLDQPFSRLCVADKLAIALTPSWLYVPMVRLTGEIDEYRQGVRGRTKARVASKGWNHDDEESDWSWHRRVQDYCRAWAYEHRDGREDTWTSAAVANDATGGGDA
;
A
#
# COMPACT_ATOMS: atom_id res chain seq x y z
N MET A 1 -10.93 -9.90 -15.80
CA MET A 1 -11.01 -9.33 -14.43
C MET A 1 -10.18 -8.05 -14.39
N THR A 2 -10.57 -7.05 -13.60
CA THR A 2 -9.76 -5.82 -13.47
C THR A 2 -8.41 -6.11 -12.80
N LEU A 3 -7.43 -5.22 -12.96
CA LEU A 3 -6.11 -5.39 -12.34
C LEU A 3 -6.21 -5.49 -10.81
N GLY A 4 -6.98 -4.62 -10.16
CA GLY A 4 -7.20 -4.69 -8.72
C GLY A 4 -7.87 -5.99 -8.25
N THR A 5 -8.82 -6.54 -9.03
CA THR A 5 -9.42 -7.84 -8.71
C THR A 5 -8.39 -8.98 -8.83
N ARG A 6 -7.53 -8.95 -9.85
CA ARG A 6 -6.44 -9.92 -9.99
C ARG A 6 -5.46 -9.81 -8.82
N SER A 7 -5.14 -8.58 -8.38
CA SER A 7 -4.26 -8.35 -7.23
C SER A 7 -4.78 -8.99 -5.95
N VAL A 8 -6.06 -8.81 -5.63
CA VAL A 8 -6.69 -9.38 -4.43
C VAL A 8 -6.77 -10.91 -4.48
N LEU A 9 -6.92 -11.51 -5.66
CA LEU A 9 -7.08 -12.95 -5.80
C LEU A 9 -5.75 -13.70 -5.97
N PHE A 10 -4.77 -13.11 -6.64
CA PHE A 10 -3.55 -13.80 -7.10
C PHE A 10 -2.26 -12.96 -7.00
N GLY A 11 -2.34 -11.71 -6.57
CA GLY A 11 -1.27 -10.73 -6.67
C GLY A 11 -0.66 -10.29 -5.35
N ALA A 12 -0.14 -9.06 -5.30
CA ALA A 12 0.52 -8.53 -4.11
C ALA A 12 -0.40 -8.50 -2.88
N HIS A 13 -1.69 -8.23 -3.09
CA HIS A 13 -2.69 -8.07 -2.04
C HIS A 13 -3.54 -9.32 -1.84
N GLN A 14 -2.98 -10.50 -2.11
CA GLN A 14 -3.70 -11.76 -2.03
C GLN A 14 -4.35 -11.94 -0.65
N PHE A 15 -5.68 -11.99 -0.59
CA PHE A 15 -6.47 -11.94 0.64
C PHE A 15 -6.18 -13.05 1.67
N ALA A 16 -5.56 -14.17 1.26
CA ALA A 16 -5.27 -15.30 2.15
C ALA A 16 -3.79 -15.35 2.57
N ILE A 17 -2.91 -14.58 1.94
CA ILE A 17 -1.46 -14.57 2.19
C ILE A 17 -1.05 -13.24 2.82
N HIS A 18 -1.39 -12.11 2.20
CA HIS A 18 -0.97 -10.77 2.64
C HIS A 18 -1.34 -10.48 4.11
N PRO A 19 -2.54 -10.81 4.62
CA PRO A 19 -2.88 -10.55 6.02
C PRO A 19 -1.95 -11.22 7.04
N TRP A 20 -1.35 -12.37 6.71
CA TRP A 20 -0.38 -13.03 7.58
C TRP A 20 0.95 -12.29 7.62
N PHE A 21 1.39 -11.73 6.49
CA PHE A 21 2.59 -10.88 6.46
C PHE A 21 2.35 -9.56 7.17
N VAL A 22 1.15 -8.98 7.09
CA VAL A 22 0.75 -7.82 7.90
C VAL A 22 0.75 -8.15 9.40
N ALA A 23 0.22 -9.31 9.79
CA ALA A 23 0.24 -9.74 11.19
C ALA A 23 1.69 -9.97 11.70
N ALA A 24 2.55 -10.58 10.89
CA ALA A 24 3.97 -10.78 11.21
C ALA A 24 4.72 -9.44 11.33
N ALA A 25 4.46 -8.51 10.40
CA ALA A 25 4.99 -7.15 10.44
C ALA A 25 4.53 -6.38 11.68
N TRP A 26 3.23 -6.46 11.99
CA TRP A 26 2.65 -5.86 13.20
C TRP A 26 3.32 -6.42 14.44
N TRP A 27 3.46 -7.74 14.56
CA TRP A 27 4.13 -8.36 15.71
C TRP A 27 5.56 -7.83 15.87
N ARG A 28 6.31 -7.74 14.78
CA ARG A 28 7.68 -7.26 14.79
C ARG A 28 7.82 -5.78 15.18
N LEU A 29 6.83 -4.94 14.85
CA LEU A 29 6.84 -3.51 15.15
C LEU A 29 6.26 -3.20 16.54
N TYR A 30 5.23 -3.93 16.95
CA TYR A 30 4.28 -3.48 17.96
C TYR A 30 3.90 -4.53 19.01
N GLY A 31 4.42 -5.75 18.89
CA GLY A 31 4.02 -6.87 19.74
C GLY A 31 2.81 -7.63 19.18
N PHE A 32 2.51 -8.80 19.78
CA PHE A 32 1.49 -9.71 19.26
C PHE A 32 0.10 -9.04 19.19
N PRO A 33 -0.64 -9.16 18.07
CA PRO A 33 -1.94 -8.51 17.87
C PRO A 33 -3.06 -9.22 18.63
N TRP A 34 -3.13 -9.03 19.95
CA TRP A 34 -4.17 -9.64 20.79
C TRP A 34 -5.60 -9.14 20.47
N ASP A 35 -5.73 -7.96 19.87
CA ASP A 35 -7.03 -7.37 19.55
C ASP A 35 -7.62 -7.98 18.27
N PRO A 36 -8.78 -8.68 18.32
CA PRO A 36 -9.39 -9.32 17.15
C PRO A 36 -9.76 -8.32 16.04
N ARG A 37 -9.94 -7.04 16.37
CA ARG A 37 -10.24 -5.99 15.38
C ARG A 37 -9.04 -5.72 14.47
N LEU A 38 -7.81 -5.94 14.96
CA LEU A 38 -6.60 -5.88 14.15
C LEU A 38 -6.60 -6.97 13.08
N TRP A 39 -6.95 -8.20 13.45
CA TRP A 39 -7.03 -9.32 12.51
C TRP A 39 -8.06 -9.06 11.41
N LEU A 40 -9.22 -8.50 11.77
CA LEU A 40 -10.19 -8.09 10.76
C LEU A 40 -9.61 -7.00 9.86
N ALA A 41 -8.99 -5.96 10.43
CA ALA A 41 -8.35 -4.89 9.66
C ALA A 41 -7.31 -5.43 8.66
N PHE A 42 -6.42 -6.33 9.11
CA PHE A 42 -5.42 -6.98 8.26
C PHE A 42 -6.06 -7.72 7.08
N ALA A 43 -7.13 -8.47 7.35
CA ALA A 43 -7.82 -9.25 6.33
C ALA A 43 -8.51 -8.39 5.26
N ILE A 44 -9.00 -7.20 5.62
CA ILE A 44 -9.91 -6.45 4.76
C ILE A 44 -9.34 -5.17 4.15
N HIS A 45 -8.22 -4.64 4.66
CA HIS A 45 -7.75 -3.29 4.32
C HIS A 45 -7.58 -3.05 2.81
N ASP A 46 -7.15 -4.08 2.07
CA ASP A 46 -6.92 -4.01 0.62
C ASP A 46 -8.07 -4.54 -0.24
N LEU A 47 -9.14 -5.08 0.35
CA LEU A 47 -10.27 -5.62 -0.43
C LEU A 47 -10.98 -4.54 -1.27
N GLY A 48 -10.77 -3.26 -0.95
CA GLY A 48 -11.22 -2.14 -1.77
C GLY A 48 -10.58 -2.05 -3.16
N TYR A 49 -9.55 -2.85 -3.45
CA TYR A 49 -9.01 -3.00 -4.80
C TYR A 49 -9.91 -3.83 -5.73
N VAL A 50 -10.87 -4.59 -5.21
CA VAL A 50 -11.80 -5.36 -6.05
C VAL A 50 -12.57 -4.41 -6.98
N GLY A 51 -12.56 -4.72 -8.27
CA GLY A 51 -13.17 -3.90 -9.32
C GLY A 51 -12.36 -2.67 -9.76
N LYS A 52 -11.22 -2.35 -9.13
CA LYS A 52 -10.38 -1.21 -9.55
C LYS A 52 -9.60 -1.52 -10.83
N PRO A 53 -9.53 -0.59 -11.81
CA PRO A 53 -8.82 -0.81 -13.06
C PRO A 53 -7.30 -0.69 -12.94
N ASN A 54 -6.80 -0.04 -11.88
CA ASN A 54 -5.39 0.24 -11.61
C ASN A 54 -5.07 0.09 -10.11
N MET A 55 -3.78 -0.03 -9.78
CA MET A 55 -3.27 -0.10 -8.41
C MET A 55 -2.78 1.26 -7.92
N ASP A 56 -2.06 1.98 -8.78
CA ASP A 56 -1.36 3.24 -8.47
C ASP A 56 -1.99 4.46 -9.16
N GLY A 57 -3.13 4.28 -9.86
CA GLY A 57 -3.93 5.38 -10.40
C GLY A 57 -4.98 5.91 -9.41
N ALA A 58 -5.75 6.92 -9.83
CA ALA A 58 -6.75 7.59 -8.98
C ALA A 58 -7.77 6.62 -8.39
N GLU A 59 -8.22 5.64 -9.17
CA GLU A 59 -9.20 4.66 -8.72
C GLU A 59 -8.61 3.71 -7.69
N GLY A 60 -7.37 3.24 -7.91
CA GLY A 60 -6.63 2.37 -7.00
C GLY A 60 -6.34 3.05 -5.66
N GLU A 61 -6.02 4.34 -5.65
CA GLU A 61 -5.77 5.11 -4.41
C GLU A 61 -6.97 5.17 -3.46
N THR A 62 -8.19 4.96 -3.97
CA THR A 62 -9.40 4.92 -3.15
C THR A 62 -9.67 3.56 -2.46
N HIS A 63 -8.80 2.55 -2.62
CA HIS A 63 -8.95 1.24 -1.96
C HIS A 63 -9.19 1.30 -0.44
N PRO A 64 -8.64 2.25 0.35
CA PRO A 64 -8.84 2.23 1.81
C PRO A 64 -10.29 2.53 2.23
N VAL A 65 -11.05 3.22 1.38
CA VAL A 65 -12.37 3.77 1.72
C VAL A 65 -13.37 2.69 2.09
N TRP A 66 -13.36 1.55 1.39
CA TRP A 66 -14.33 0.49 1.65
C TRP A 66 -14.10 -0.15 3.04
N ALA A 67 -12.85 -0.53 3.34
CA ALA A 67 -12.48 -1.10 4.62
C ALA A 67 -12.72 -0.11 5.77
N ALA A 68 -12.37 1.16 5.57
CA ALA A 68 -12.62 2.23 6.55
C ALA A 68 -14.11 2.37 6.90
N ARG A 69 -14.99 2.39 5.90
CA ARG A 69 -16.45 2.46 6.13
C ARG A 69 -16.96 1.27 6.92
N LEU A 70 -16.49 0.06 6.61
CA LEU A 70 -16.89 -1.14 7.32
C LEU A 70 -16.41 -1.11 8.78
N MET A 71 -15.11 -0.86 8.99
CA MET A 71 -14.52 -0.79 10.32
C MET A 71 -15.10 0.33 11.17
N GLY A 72 -15.42 1.48 10.54
CA GLY A 72 -16.12 2.59 11.17
C GLY A 72 -17.52 2.23 11.66
N ARG A 73 -18.28 1.51 10.84
CA ARG A 73 -19.63 1.04 11.21
C ARG A 73 -19.60 0.01 12.32
N LEU A 74 -18.60 -0.88 12.34
CA LEU A 74 -18.50 -1.95 13.33
C LEU A 74 -17.92 -1.49 14.67
N PHE A 75 -16.91 -0.60 14.65
CA PHE A 75 -16.10 -0.29 15.83
C PHE A 75 -15.84 1.20 16.07
N GLY A 76 -16.42 2.08 15.25
CA GLY A 76 -16.40 3.53 15.44
C GLY A 76 -15.28 4.29 14.71
N PRO A 77 -15.26 5.63 14.84
CA PRO A 77 -14.42 6.53 14.01
C PRO A 77 -12.92 6.22 14.08
N ARG A 78 -12.41 5.82 15.25
CA ARG A 78 -11.00 5.46 15.40
C ARG A 78 -10.58 4.29 14.50
N TRP A 79 -11.47 3.31 14.30
CA TRP A 79 -11.22 2.16 13.43
C TRP A 79 -11.46 2.47 11.96
N HIS A 80 -12.35 3.43 11.67
CA HIS A 80 -12.44 4.03 10.35
C HIS A 80 -11.10 4.64 9.94
N ASP A 81 -10.55 5.54 10.76
CA ASP A 81 -9.31 6.25 10.42
C ASP A 81 -8.09 5.32 10.41
N PHE A 82 -8.08 4.32 11.30
CA PHE A 82 -7.04 3.28 11.30
C PHE A 82 -6.93 2.57 9.94
N CYS A 83 -8.07 2.25 9.31
CA CYS A 83 -8.09 1.68 7.96
C CYS A 83 -8.01 2.73 6.87
N LEU A 84 -8.58 3.93 7.01
CA LEU A 84 -8.55 4.93 5.94
C LEU A 84 -7.13 5.44 5.68
N LEU A 85 -6.40 5.69 6.76
CA LEU A 85 -5.08 6.31 6.74
C LEU A 85 -3.94 5.27 6.57
N HIS A 86 -4.26 4.03 6.17
CA HIS A 86 -3.23 3.04 5.88
C HIS A 86 -2.53 3.29 4.53
N SER A 87 -3.16 4.07 3.63
CA SER A 87 -2.53 4.57 2.41
C SER A 87 -1.85 5.91 2.68
N ARG A 88 -0.53 5.99 2.45
CA ARG A 88 0.26 7.22 2.65
C ARG A 88 -0.24 8.36 1.78
N PHE A 89 -0.54 8.07 0.51
CA PHE A 89 -1.02 9.06 -0.45
C PHE A 89 -2.38 9.58 -0.03
N TYR A 90 -3.31 8.66 0.31
CA TYR A 90 -4.64 9.04 0.75
C TYR A 90 -4.59 9.88 2.04
N ALA A 91 -3.75 9.50 3.01
CA ALA A 91 -3.54 10.27 4.23
C ALA A 91 -3.04 11.70 3.95
N LYS A 92 -2.10 11.87 3.01
CA LYS A 92 -1.61 13.19 2.57
C LYS A 92 -2.70 14.04 1.90
N THR A 93 -3.60 13.44 1.10
CA THR A 93 -4.74 14.20 0.52
C THR A 93 -5.69 14.76 1.57
N LEU A 94 -5.73 14.16 2.75
CA LEU A 94 -6.56 14.59 3.88
C LEU A 94 -5.79 15.48 4.87
N ASP A 95 -4.51 15.75 4.62
CA ASP A 95 -3.61 16.39 5.59
C ASP A 95 -3.64 15.70 6.97
N GLN A 96 -3.64 14.37 6.95
CA GLN A 96 -3.67 13.52 8.15
C GLN A 96 -2.41 12.65 8.25
N PRO A 97 -1.95 12.31 9.46
CA PRO A 97 -0.89 11.32 9.63
C PRO A 97 -1.35 9.93 9.18
N PHE A 98 -0.43 9.13 8.65
CA PHE A 98 -0.70 7.73 8.32
C PHE A 98 -0.98 6.91 9.59
N SER A 99 -1.75 5.83 9.46
CA SER A 99 -2.04 4.94 10.58
C SER A 99 -0.91 3.93 10.83
N ARG A 100 -0.89 3.31 12.01
CA ARG A 100 0.03 2.18 12.30
C ARG A 100 -0.19 0.99 11.38
N LEU A 101 -1.39 0.84 10.79
CA LEU A 101 -1.65 -0.17 9.77
C LEU A 101 -0.82 0.09 8.52
N CYS A 102 -0.62 1.36 8.13
CA CYS A 102 0.26 1.74 7.02
C CYS A 102 1.68 1.20 7.20
N VAL A 103 2.23 1.36 8.41
CA VAL A 103 3.60 0.93 8.73
C VAL A 103 3.72 -0.59 8.66
N ALA A 104 2.75 -1.30 9.24
CA ALA A 104 2.70 -2.76 9.19
C ALA A 104 2.55 -3.27 7.75
N ASP A 105 1.68 -2.67 6.95
CA ASP A 105 1.51 -2.99 5.52
C ASP A 105 2.82 -2.82 4.72
N LYS A 106 3.53 -1.70 4.90
CA LYS A 106 4.83 -1.49 4.22
C LYS A 106 5.85 -2.54 4.63
N LEU A 107 5.96 -2.85 5.92
CA LEU A 107 6.86 -3.91 6.35
C LEU A 107 6.42 -5.29 5.85
N ALA A 108 5.13 -5.55 5.66
CA ALA A 108 4.62 -6.81 5.09
C ALA A 108 5.17 -7.07 3.68
N ILE A 109 5.22 -6.05 2.82
CA ILE A 109 5.87 -6.12 1.50
C ILE A 109 7.34 -6.52 1.66
N ALA A 110 8.05 -5.90 2.59
CA ALA A 110 9.46 -6.19 2.87
C ALA A 110 9.73 -7.57 3.47
N LEU A 111 8.74 -8.18 4.12
CA LEU A 111 8.81 -9.52 4.70
C LEU A 111 8.37 -10.62 3.73
N THR A 112 7.58 -10.29 2.72
CA THR A 112 7.11 -11.26 1.73
C THR A 112 8.29 -11.76 0.89
N PRO A 113 8.59 -13.07 0.86
CA PRO A 113 9.73 -13.59 0.12
C PRO A 113 9.60 -13.33 -1.38
N SER A 114 10.70 -12.99 -2.05
CA SER A 114 10.66 -12.67 -3.49
C SER A 114 10.16 -13.83 -4.34
N TRP A 115 10.44 -15.07 -3.94
CA TRP A 115 9.98 -16.26 -4.66
C TRP A 115 8.46 -16.41 -4.65
N LEU A 116 7.78 -15.76 -3.71
CA LEU A 116 6.33 -15.71 -3.64
C LEU A 116 5.80 -14.43 -4.30
N TYR A 117 6.36 -13.28 -3.91
CA TYR A 117 5.90 -11.96 -4.39
C TYR A 117 6.06 -11.78 -5.89
N VAL A 118 7.25 -12.05 -6.44
CA VAL A 118 7.56 -11.77 -7.85
C VAL A 118 6.67 -12.58 -8.80
N PRO A 119 6.46 -13.89 -8.60
CA PRO A 119 5.49 -14.63 -9.43
C PRO A 119 4.07 -14.10 -9.34
N MET A 120 3.59 -13.70 -8.15
CA MET A 120 2.25 -13.13 -7.97
C MET A 120 2.06 -11.84 -8.78
N VAL A 121 2.98 -10.87 -8.65
CA VAL A 121 2.87 -9.59 -9.36
C VAL A 121 3.10 -9.69 -10.87
N ARG A 122 3.84 -10.71 -11.32
CA ARG A 122 3.95 -11.05 -12.75
C ARG A 122 2.65 -11.61 -13.29
N LEU A 123 2.04 -12.56 -12.57
CA LEU A 123 0.80 -13.21 -12.98
C LEU A 123 -0.35 -12.21 -13.13
N THR A 124 -0.39 -11.18 -12.27
CA THR A 124 -1.45 -10.17 -12.30
C THR A 124 -1.16 -9.01 -13.25
N GLY A 125 0.10 -8.79 -13.64
CA GLY A 125 0.54 -7.62 -14.41
C GLY A 125 0.76 -6.37 -13.55
N GLU A 126 0.75 -6.48 -12.22
CA GLU A 126 1.03 -5.37 -11.31
C GLU A 126 2.47 -4.86 -11.47
N ILE A 127 3.40 -5.78 -11.77
CA ILE A 127 4.81 -5.41 -11.95
C ILE A 127 5.02 -4.41 -13.09
N ASP A 128 4.24 -4.54 -14.16
CA ASP A 128 4.28 -3.63 -15.29
C ASP A 128 3.79 -2.24 -14.89
N GLU A 129 2.69 -2.15 -14.14
CA GLU A 129 2.17 -0.87 -13.63
C GLU A 129 3.17 -0.19 -12.68
N TYR A 130 3.74 -0.96 -11.75
CA TYR A 130 4.70 -0.45 -10.78
C TYR A 130 6.01 0.02 -11.41
N ARG A 131 6.43 -0.62 -12.51
CA ARG A 131 7.67 -0.26 -13.23
C ARG A 131 7.44 0.85 -14.25
N GLN A 132 6.38 0.78 -15.05
CA GLN A 132 6.14 1.70 -16.18
C GLN A 132 5.69 3.08 -15.74
N GLY A 133 5.33 3.26 -14.46
CA GLY A 133 4.93 4.56 -13.94
C GLY A 133 3.83 5.21 -14.78
N VAL A 134 2.80 4.43 -15.13
CA VAL A 134 1.86 4.76 -16.19
C VAL A 134 1.08 6.04 -15.83
N ARG A 135 1.39 7.12 -16.57
CA ARG A 135 0.83 8.48 -16.54
C ARG A 135 1.19 9.35 -15.32
N GLY A 136 2.12 10.29 -15.54
CA GLY A 136 2.26 11.58 -14.81
C GLY A 136 2.54 11.50 -13.31
N ARG A 137 1.55 11.09 -12.53
CA ARG A 137 1.57 10.98 -11.06
C ARG A 137 2.63 10.01 -10.56
N THR A 138 2.84 8.91 -11.29
CA THR A 138 3.85 7.92 -10.90
C THR A 138 5.28 8.37 -11.18
N LYS A 139 5.54 9.32 -12.11
CA LYS A 139 6.89 9.91 -12.27
C LYS A 139 7.29 10.68 -11.02
N ALA A 140 6.40 11.52 -10.51
CA ALA A 140 6.64 12.26 -9.28
C ALA A 140 6.72 11.31 -8.07
N ARG A 141 5.96 10.21 -8.07
CA ARG A 141 6.07 9.12 -7.09
C ARG A 141 7.40 8.36 -7.16
N VAL A 142 7.87 8.02 -8.35
CA VAL A 142 9.19 7.38 -8.59
C VAL A 142 10.30 8.33 -8.16
N ALA A 143 10.18 9.63 -8.48
CA ALA A 143 11.08 10.68 -8.02
C ALA A 143 11.08 10.82 -6.48
N SER A 144 9.91 10.74 -5.82
CA SER A 144 9.82 10.76 -4.35
C SER A 144 10.53 9.58 -3.69
N LYS A 145 10.63 8.44 -4.39
CA LYS A 145 11.41 7.28 -3.95
C LYS A 145 12.90 7.41 -4.27
N GLY A 146 13.31 8.42 -5.04
CA GLY A 146 14.67 8.59 -5.52
C GLY A 146 15.11 7.51 -6.51
N TRP A 147 14.18 6.85 -7.20
CA TRP A 147 14.48 5.72 -8.08
C TRP A 147 14.72 6.20 -9.51
N ASN A 148 15.89 5.84 -10.07
CA ASN A 148 16.11 5.92 -11.51
C ASN A 148 15.48 4.69 -12.17
N HIS A 149 14.76 4.89 -13.28
CA HIS A 149 14.24 3.78 -14.07
C HIS A 149 15.42 3.09 -14.77
N ASP A 150 15.59 1.80 -14.51
CA ASP A 150 16.58 0.96 -15.15
C ASP A 150 15.82 -0.15 -15.89
N ASP A 151 15.74 0.00 -17.21
CA ASP A 151 15.03 -0.94 -18.10
C ASP A 151 15.68 -2.34 -18.08
N GLU A 152 16.96 -2.44 -17.71
CA GLU A 152 17.70 -3.70 -17.67
C GLU A 152 17.55 -4.44 -16.33
N GLU A 153 16.90 -3.83 -15.34
CA GLU A 153 16.78 -4.43 -14.02
C GLU A 153 15.88 -5.68 -14.03
N SER A 154 16.37 -6.79 -13.46
CA SER A 154 15.53 -7.97 -13.22
C SER A 154 14.43 -7.72 -12.17
N ASP A 155 13.27 -8.36 -12.31
CA ASP A 155 12.17 -8.25 -11.33
C ASP A 155 12.56 -8.64 -9.90
N TRP A 156 13.56 -9.51 -9.75
CA TRP A 156 14.09 -9.92 -8.46
C TRP A 156 14.91 -8.82 -7.81
N SER A 157 15.74 -8.14 -8.60
CA SER A 157 16.50 -6.96 -8.17
C SER A 157 15.53 -5.82 -7.81
N TRP A 158 14.51 -5.60 -8.65
CA TRP A 158 13.47 -4.61 -8.41
C TRP A 158 12.78 -4.87 -7.07
N HIS A 159 12.32 -6.09 -6.85
CA HIS A 159 11.65 -6.44 -5.61
C HIS A 159 12.58 -6.31 -4.40
N ARG A 160 13.87 -6.68 -4.51
CA ARG A 160 14.84 -6.47 -3.42
C ARG A 160 14.92 -4.99 -3.03
N ARG A 161 14.99 -4.08 -4.00
CA ARG A 161 14.98 -2.63 -3.72
C ARG A 161 13.66 -2.17 -3.10
N VAL A 162 12.52 -2.70 -3.56
CA VAL A 162 11.20 -2.45 -2.95
C VAL A 162 11.20 -2.89 -1.49
N GLN A 163 11.73 -4.08 -1.18
CA GLN A 163 11.82 -4.60 0.17
C GLN A 163 12.71 -3.70 1.05
N ASP A 164 13.87 -3.29 0.54
CA ASP A 164 14.79 -2.43 1.29
C ASP A 164 14.18 -1.05 1.58
N TYR A 165 13.54 -0.43 0.59
CA TYR A 165 12.80 0.82 0.77
C TYR A 165 11.68 0.67 1.79
N CYS A 166 10.81 -0.33 1.64
CA CYS A 166 9.67 -0.50 2.53
C CYS A 166 10.10 -0.84 3.96
N ARG A 167 11.19 -1.61 4.13
CA ARG A 167 11.78 -1.90 5.42
C ARG A 167 12.31 -0.64 6.08
N ALA A 168 13.12 0.14 5.37
CA ALA A 168 13.70 1.37 5.89
C ALA A 168 12.60 2.37 6.28
N TRP A 169 11.63 2.58 5.39
CA TRP A 169 10.49 3.47 5.65
C TRP A 169 9.70 3.00 6.88
N ALA A 170 9.35 1.71 6.98
CA ALA A 170 8.55 1.21 8.10
C ALA A 170 9.27 1.37 9.45
N TYR A 171 10.57 1.13 9.54
CA TYR A 171 11.30 1.30 10.80
C TYR A 171 11.50 2.77 11.18
N GLU A 172 11.72 3.67 10.22
CA GLU A 172 11.84 5.11 10.47
C GLU A 172 10.52 5.69 11.01
N HIS A 173 9.39 5.21 10.49
CA HIS A 173 8.06 5.77 10.76
C HIS A 173 7.26 4.97 11.82
N ARG A 174 7.84 3.95 12.43
CA ARG A 174 7.14 3.06 13.38
C ARG A 174 6.52 3.78 14.57
N ASP A 175 7.14 4.88 14.99
CA ASP A 175 6.75 5.71 16.13
C ASP A 175 5.84 6.89 15.72
N GLY A 176 5.34 6.90 14.48
CA GLY A 176 4.44 7.94 13.96
C GLY A 176 5.14 9.24 13.57
N ARG A 177 6.44 9.18 13.26
CA ARG A 177 7.18 10.33 12.71
C ARG A 177 6.56 10.78 11.39
N GLU A 178 6.74 12.06 11.06
CA GLU A 178 6.21 12.61 9.81
C GLU A 178 6.80 11.91 8.58
N ASP A 179 5.92 11.52 7.64
CA ASP A 179 6.36 10.98 6.35
C ASP A 179 6.86 12.10 5.44
N THR A 180 8.17 12.31 5.49
CA THR A 180 8.91 13.23 4.60
C THR A 180 9.38 12.55 3.30
N TRP A 181 9.23 11.22 3.20
CA TRP A 181 9.66 10.44 2.04
C TRP A 181 8.61 10.45 0.93
N THR A 182 7.33 10.56 1.30
CA THR A 182 6.23 10.75 0.35
C THR A 182 5.95 12.24 0.18
N SER A 183 6.24 12.80 -1.00
CA SER A 183 6.01 14.21 -1.29
C SER A 183 4.51 14.55 -1.39
N ALA A 184 4.05 15.59 -0.68
CA ALA A 184 2.67 16.07 -0.72
C ALA A 184 2.20 16.52 -2.12
N ALA A 185 3.13 17.04 -2.94
CA ALA A 185 2.84 17.40 -4.34
C ALA A 185 2.36 16.20 -5.19
N VAL A 186 2.84 14.98 -4.89
CA VAL A 186 2.38 13.75 -5.57
C VAL A 186 0.97 13.36 -5.13
N ALA A 187 0.59 13.65 -3.88
CA ALA A 187 -0.73 13.33 -3.35
C ALA A 187 -1.80 14.31 -3.87
N ASN A 188 -1.49 15.62 -3.96
CA ASN A 188 -2.48 16.64 -4.32
C ASN A 188 -2.80 16.71 -5.83
N ASP A 189 -1.93 16.19 -6.71
CA ASP A 189 -2.23 16.02 -8.15
C ASP A 189 -3.29 14.93 -8.44
N ALA A 190 -3.71 14.16 -7.42
CA ALA A 190 -4.79 13.18 -7.53
C ALA A 190 -6.18 13.83 -7.59
N THR A 191 -6.35 15.03 -7.03
CA THR A 191 -7.63 15.75 -6.95
C THR A 191 -7.78 16.88 -7.99
N GLY A 192 -6.68 17.36 -8.58
CA GLY A 192 -6.64 18.54 -9.46
C GLY A 192 -6.92 18.30 -10.94
N GLY A 193 -7.90 17.46 -11.29
CA GLY A 193 -8.31 17.19 -12.68
C GLY A 193 -9.65 17.82 -13.09
N GLY A 194 -10.23 18.67 -12.27
CA GLY A 194 -11.43 19.43 -12.59
C GLY A 194 -11.23 20.86 -12.15
N ASP A 195 -10.75 21.70 -13.07
CA ASP A 195 -11.08 23.11 -13.20
C ASP A 195 -10.26 23.70 -14.37
N ALA A 196 -10.85 23.62 -15.57
CA ALA A 196 -10.72 24.57 -16.67
C ALA A 196 -11.90 24.36 -17.63
#